data_AF-A0AAP0X0Y0-F1
#
_entry.id   AF-A0AAP0X0Y0-F1
#
_cell.length_a   1.000
_cell.length_b   1.000
_cell.length_c   1.000
_cell.angle_alpha   90.00
_cell.angle_beta   90.00
_cell.angle_gamma   90.00
#
_symmetry.space_group_name_H-M   'P 1'
#
loop_
_entity.id
_entity.type
_entity.pdbx_description
1 polymer ?
#
loop_
_entity_poly.entity_id
_entity_poly.type
_entity_poly.pdbx_seq_one_letter_code
_entity_poly.pdbx_strand_id
1 'polypeptide(L)'
;MKGDVYTYGIMSMETFTRKKPTDDMLSGELNLKSWVESLAGRVMEVVDANLLRREDEHFAVKESYISSIMALALVCTTESSEHRINMKDVEVSLKKIRIKLLV
;
A
#
# COMPACT_ATOMS: atom_id res chain seq x y z
N MET A 1 9.34 -3.00 -16.88
CA MET A 1 9.05 -3.84 -15.69
C MET A 1 9.42 -3.22 -14.35
N LYS A 2 10.65 -2.79 -14.03
CA LYS A 2 10.91 -2.13 -12.71
C LYS A 2 10.11 -0.83 -12.53
N GLY A 3 9.88 -0.08 -13.62
CA GLY A 3 8.94 1.05 -13.64
C GLY A 3 7.52 0.61 -13.32
N ASP A 4 7.01 -0.41 -14.01
CA ASP A 4 5.66 -0.96 -13.78
C ASP A 4 5.44 -1.40 -12.32
N VAL A 5 6.46 -1.97 -11.67
CA VAL A 5 6.42 -2.31 -10.23
C VAL A 5 6.25 -1.06 -9.38
N TYR A 6 6.95 0.03 -9.69
CA TYR A 6 6.79 1.29 -8.97
C TYR A 6 5.39 1.87 -9.17
N THR A 7 4.93 1.92 -10.42
CA THR A 7 3.56 2.36 -10.75
C THR A 7 2.52 1.53 -10.02
N TYR A 8 2.68 0.21 -9.98
CA TYR A 8 1.82 -0.67 -9.19
C TYR A 8 1.80 -0.30 -7.71
N GLY A 9 2.97 0.00 -7.12
CA GLY A 9 3.07 0.44 -5.73
C GLY A 9 2.30 1.74 -5.48
N ILE A 10 2.48 2.75 -6.34
CA ILE A 10 1.76 4.02 -6.25
C ILE A 10 0.25 3.80 -6.41
N MET A 11 -0.19 3.09 -7.44
CA MET A 11 -1.61 2.80 -7.68
C MET A 11 -2.26 2.03 -6.53
N SER A 12 -1.50 1.13 -5.88
CA SER A 12 -1.99 0.42 -4.70
C SER A 12 -2.24 1.41 -3.55
N MET A 13 -1.30 2.31 -3.27
CA MET A 13 -1.49 3.35 -2.26
C MET A 13 -2.65 4.29 -2.61
N GLU A 14 -2.75 4.74 -3.86
CA GLU A 14 -3.88 5.56 -4.33
C GLU A 14 -5.22 4.86 -4.10
N THR A 15 -5.30 3.55 -4.40
CA THR A 15 -6.51 2.76 -4.27
C THR A 15 -6.99 2.71 -2.82
N PHE A 16 -6.10 2.41 -1.87
CA PHE A 16 -6.49 2.24 -0.46
C PHE A 16 -6.65 3.56 0.29
N THR A 17 -5.97 4.62 -0.13
CA THR A 17 -6.06 5.94 0.52
C THR A 17 -7.06 6.88 -0.14
N ARG A 18 -7.50 6.58 -1.37
CA ARG A 18 -8.28 7.48 -2.25
C ARG A 18 -7.60 8.83 -2.49
N LYS A 19 -6.29 8.93 -2.24
CA LYS A 19 -5.47 10.12 -2.50
C LYS A 19 -4.78 10.00 -3.84
N LYS A 20 -4.78 11.08 -4.61
CA LYS A 20 -3.97 11.18 -5.82
C LYS A 20 -2.52 11.51 -5.44
N PRO A 21 -1.51 11.10 -6.22
CA PRO A 21 -0.12 11.49 -5.98
C PRO A 21 0.09 13.01 -6.06
N THR A 22 -0.81 13.70 -6.75
CA THR A 22 -0.85 15.16 -6.93
C THR A 22 -1.95 15.82 -6.09
N ASP A 23 -2.44 15.18 -5.03
CA ASP A 23 -3.40 15.80 -4.11
C ASP A 23 -2.75 17.03 -3.44
N ASP A 24 -3.49 18.12 -3.29
CA ASP A 24 -2.95 19.41 -2.80
C ASP A 24 -2.33 19.28 -1.40
N MET A 25 -2.80 18.33 -0.59
CA MET A 25 -2.21 18.03 0.74
C MET A 25 -0.83 17.36 0.68
N LEU A 26 -0.43 16.83 -0.47
CA LEU A 26 0.86 16.17 -0.74
C LEU A 26 1.80 17.10 -1.52
N SER A 27 1.87 18.38 -1.11
CA SER A 27 2.68 19.40 -1.77
C SER A 27 4.08 19.54 -1.15
N GLY A 28 5.02 20.06 -1.95
CA GLY A 28 6.41 20.27 -1.53
C GLY A 28 7.21 18.96 -1.41
N GLU A 29 7.73 18.68 -0.22
CA GLU A 29 8.59 17.52 0.06
C GLU A 29 7.80 16.25 0.41
N LEU A 30 6.52 16.39 0.75
CA LEU A 30 5.65 15.28 1.12
C LEU A 30 4.95 14.72 -0.12
N ASN A 31 5.34 13.52 -0.56
CA ASN A 31 4.62 12.77 -1.59
C ASN A 31 3.83 11.59 -0.98
N LEU A 32 2.94 10.99 -1.78
CA LEU A 32 2.06 9.88 -1.35
C LEU A 32 2.82 8.76 -0.64
N LYS A 33 3.97 8.35 -1.19
CA LYS A 33 4.82 7.32 -0.59
C LYS A 33 5.33 7.75 0.79
N SER A 34 5.98 8.92 0.88
CA SER A 34 6.56 9.39 2.14
C SER A 34 5.49 9.61 3.23
N TRP A 35 4.29 10.04 2.85
CA TRP A 35 3.16 10.17 3.75
C TRP A 35 2.70 8.81 4.28
N VAL A 36 2.48 7.83 3.39
CA VAL A 36 2.14 6.46 3.79
C VAL A 36 3.22 5.83 4.65
N GLU A 37 4.50 6.03 4.31
CA GLU A 37 5.65 5.53 5.06
C GLU A 37 5.72 6.12 6.48
N SER A 38 5.45 7.42 6.63
CA SER A 38 5.38 8.09 7.95
C SER A 38 4.26 7.56 8.86
N LEU A 39 3.25 6.93 8.26
CA LEU A 39 2.09 6.33 8.91
C LEU A 39 2.15 4.80 8.89
N ALA A 40 3.31 4.21 8.55
CA ALA A 40 3.50 2.77 8.59
C ALA A 40 3.25 2.24 10.01
N GLY A 41 2.31 1.29 10.14
CA GLY A 41 1.83 0.78 11.42
C GLY A 41 0.57 1.46 11.96
N ARG A 42 0.11 2.55 11.32
CA ARG A 42 -1.15 3.24 11.63
C ARG A 42 -2.04 3.27 10.39
N VAL A 43 -2.29 2.08 9.83
CA VAL A 43 -2.99 1.93 8.53
C VAL A 43 -4.35 2.63 8.50
N MET A 44 -5.04 2.67 9.65
CA MET A 44 -6.34 3.32 9.78
C MET A 44 -6.30 4.85 9.62
N GLU A 45 -5.13 5.48 9.72
CA GLU A 45 -4.96 6.92 9.48
C GLU A 45 -4.81 7.24 7.99
N VAL A 46 -4.43 6.26 7.16
CA VAL A 46 -4.24 6.44 5.71
C VAL A 46 -5.36 5.85 4.87
N VAL A 47 -5.99 4.77 5.33
CA VAL A 47 -7.02 4.07 4.55
C VAL A 47 -8.30 4.90 4.49
N ASP A 48 -8.88 4.97 3.29
CA ASP A 48 -10.15 5.64 3.08
C ASP A 48 -11.25 5.01 3.94
N ALA A 49 -11.96 5.84 4.69
CA ALA A 49 -12.99 5.39 5.63
C ALA A 49 -14.20 4.73 4.95
N ASN A 50 -14.36 4.84 3.62
CA ASN A 50 -15.37 4.10 2.87
C ASN A 50 -14.89 2.71 2.44
N LEU A 51 -13.59 2.42 2.54
CA LEU A 51 -13.00 1.10 2.22
C LEU A 51 -12.87 0.19 3.45
N LEU A 52 -12.64 0.77 4.63
CA LEU A 52 -12.57 0.01 5.88
C LEU A 52 -13.10 0.85 7.05
N ARG A 53 -14.12 0.34 7.72
CA ARG A 53 -14.73 0.95 8.90
C ARG A 53 -14.53 0.08 10.12
N ARG A 54 -14.41 0.68 11.31
CA ARG A 54 -14.25 -0.07 12.57
C ARG A 54 -15.44 -0.98 12.88
N GLU A 55 -16.61 -0.66 12.32
CA GLU A 55 -17.83 -1.45 12.47
C GLU A 55 -17.95 -2.60 11.47
N ASP A 56 -17.02 -2.71 10.51
CA ASP A 56 -17.07 -3.77 9.51
C ASP A 56 -16.88 -5.15 10.14
N GLU A 57 -17.66 -6.12 9.67
CA GLU A 57 -17.37 -7.52 9.96
C GLU A 57 -15.95 -7.87 9.53
N HIS A 58 -15.27 -8.64 10.38
CA HIS A 58 -13.87 -9.04 10.19
C HIS A 58 -12.91 -7.85 10.05
N PHE A 59 -13.18 -6.73 10.72
CA PHE A 59 -12.34 -5.52 10.71
C PHE A 59 -10.85 -5.80 10.88
N ALA A 60 -10.44 -6.47 11.97
CA ALA A 60 -9.03 -6.73 12.28
C ALA A 60 -8.33 -7.56 11.17
N VAL A 61 -9.09 -8.45 10.56
CA VAL A 61 -8.64 -9.30 9.45
C VAL A 61 -8.43 -8.45 8.20
N LYS A 62 -9.41 -7.62 7.81
CA LYS A 62 -9.28 -6.64 6.71
C LYS A 62 -8.14 -5.64 6.92
N GLU A 63 -8.02 -5.10 8.13
CA GLU A 63 -6.96 -4.17 8.53
C GLU A 63 -5.57 -4.79 8.33
N SER A 64 -5.39 -6.05 8.74
CA SER A 64 -4.15 -6.80 8.58
C SER A 64 -3.78 -7.00 7.10
N TYR A 65 -4.75 -7.25 6.22
CA TYR A 65 -4.47 -7.37 4.79
C TYR A 65 -4.09 -6.05 4.15
N ILE A 66 -4.85 -4.99 4.43
CA ILE A 66 -4.55 -3.68 3.87
C ILE A 66 -3.17 -3.24 4.35
N SER A 67 -2.85 -3.45 5.63
CA SER A 67 -1.50 -3.20 6.17
C SER A 67 -0.42 -3.96 5.40
N SER A 68 -0.64 -5.25 5.12
CA SER A 68 0.31 -6.08 4.38
C SER A 68 0.47 -5.63 2.92
N ILE A 69 -0.62 -5.21 2.26
CA ILE A 69 -0.59 -4.70 0.90
C ILE A 69 0.13 -3.35 0.83
N MET A 70 -0.14 -2.45 1.78
CA MET A 70 0.54 -1.15 1.88
C MET A 70 2.03 -1.30 2.14
N ALA A 71 2.43 -2.25 3.00
CA ALA A 71 3.84 -2.59 3.18
C ALA A 71 4.50 -3.10 1.88
N LEU A 72 3.81 -3.97 1.13
CA LEU A 72 4.30 -4.42 -0.18
C LEU A 72 4.40 -3.26 -1.18
N ALA A 73 3.43 -2.34 -1.18
CA ALA A 73 3.43 -1.17 -2.03
C ALA A 73 4.65 -0.26 -1.74
N LEU A 74 4.99 -0.04 -0.47
CA LEU A 74 6.19 0.69 -0.09
C LEU A 74 7.46 0.05 -0.66
N VAL A 75 7.60 -1.28 -0.53
CA VAL A 75 8.73 -2.03 -1.11
C VAL A 75 8.77 -1.89 -2.64
N CYS A 76 7.62 -1.93 -3.30
CA CYS A 76 7.51 -1.72 -4.76
C CYS A 76 7.97 -0.32 -5.17
N THR A 77 7.83 0.67 -4.31
CA THR A 77 8.25 2.07 -4.54
C THR A 77 9.66 2.41 -4.05
N THR A 78 10.53 1.40 -3.86
CA THR A 78 11.96 1.63 -3.60
C THR A 78 12.57 2.48 -4.71
N GLU A 79 13.25 3.58 -4.37
CA GLU A 79 13.77 4.55 -5.36
C GLU A 79 14.83 3.93 -6.27
N SER A 80 15.78 3.20 -5.67
CA SER A 80 16.79 2.46 -6.42
C SER A 80 16.14 1.34 -7.24
N SER A 81 16.22 1.44 -8.57
CA SER A 81 15.66 0.43 -9.48
C SER A 81 16.32 -0.94 -9.32
N GLU A 82 17.58 -0.97 -8.88
CA GLU A 82 18.34 -2.19 -8.61
C GLU A 82 17.79 -2.95 -7.40
N HIS A 83 17.50 -2.23 -6.32
CA HIS A 83 17.00 -2.81 -5.07
C HIS A 83 15.48 -3.04 -5.06
N ARG A 84 14.75 -2.39 -5.97
CA ARG A 84 13.31 -2.60 -6.13
C ARG A 84 13.04 -4.05 -6.50
N ILE A 85 12.02 -4.68 -5.91
CA ILE A 85 11.63 -6.06 -6.23
C ILE A 85 11.13 -6.19 -7.68
N ASN A 86 11.02 -7.42 -8.20
CA ASN A 86 10.44 -7.67 -9.53
C ASN A 86 8.96 -8.10 -9.42
N MET A 87 8.24 -8.14 -10.55
CA MET A 87 6.81 -8.44 -10.55
C MET A 87 6.48 -9.87 -10.10
N LYS A 88 7.39 -10.83 -10.30
CA LYS A 88 7.23 -12.19 -9.80
C LYS A 88 7.30 -12.22 -8.27
N ASP A 89 8.16 -11.41 -7.66
CA ASP A 89 8.23 -11.26 -6.20
C ASP A 89 6.95 -10.62 -5.66
N VAL A 90 6.39 -9.63 -6.37
CA VAL A 90 5.08 -9.02 -6.05
C VAL A 90 3.99 -10.08 -6.08
N GLU A 91 3.91 -10.89 -7.14
CA GLU A 91 2.93 -11.97 -7.27
C GLU A 91 3.04 -12.99 -6.13
N VAL A 92 4.25 -13.43 -5.80
CA VAL A 92 4.49 -14.36 -4.69
C VAL A 92 4.06 -13.75 -3.35
N SER A 93 4.35 -12.46 -3.14
CA SER A 93 3.98 -11.76 -1.91
C SER A 93 2.46 -11.62 -1.79
N LEU A 94 1.76 -11.26 -2.88
CA LEU A 94 0.31 -11.21 -2.92
C LEU A 94 -0.33 -12.57 -2.66
N LYS A 95 0.21 -13.65 -3.24
CA LYS A 95 -0.26 -15.02 -2.95
C LYS A 95 -0.11 -15.35 -1.47
N LYS A 96 1.00 -14.97 -0.83
CA LYS A 96 1.22 -15.16 0.62
C LYS A 96 0.22 -14.36 1.45
N ILE A 97 -0.02 -13.09 1.11
CA ILE A 97 -1.04 -12.26 1.77
C ILE A 97 -2.41 -12.93 1.62
N ARG A 98 -2.73 -13.45 0.43
CA ARG A 98 -4.00 -14.12 0.17
C ARG A 98 -4.14 -15.44 0.93
N ILE A 99 -3.07 -16.22 1.09
CA ILE A 99 -3.15 -17.48 1.85
C ILE A 99 -3.48 -17.20 3.32
N LYS A 100 -2.98 -16.10 3.89
CA LYS A 100 -3.38 -15.65 5.23
C LYS A 100 -4.88 -15.28 5.34
N LEU A 101 -5.65 -15.23 4.24
CA LEU A 101 -7.13 -15.07 4.23
C LEU A 101 -7.90 -16.37 4.45
N LEU A 102 -7.27 -17.52 4.21
CA LEU A 102 -7.96 -18.81 4.14
C LEU A 102 -7.68 -19.69 5.36
N VAL A 103 -7.04 -19.14 6.39
CA VAL A 103 -6.67 -19.83 7.64
C VAL A 103 -7.38 -19.17 8.80
#